data_AF-A0AAU0YXR9-F1
#
_entry.id   AF-A0AAU0YXR9-F1
#
_cell.length_a   1.000
_cell.length_b   1.000
_cell.length_c   1.000
_cell.angle_alpha   90.00
_cell.angle_beta   90.00
_cell.angle_gamma   90.00
#
_symmetry.space_group_name_H-M   'P 1'
#
loop_
_entity.id
_entity.type
_entity.pdbx_description
1 polymer ?
#
loop_
_entity_poly.entity_id
_entity_poly.type
_entity_poly.pdbx_seq_one_letter_code
_entity_poly.pdbx_strand_id
1 'polypeptide(L)'
;MPALTPDAIRTLTETLSDLTDYLRENPDPAEALALVEPLLDEYTGLPVQLADTLRALARAVQDHPDLPRTAQVDLLITELRTAAWEQADQHTLHYVLDDLRDLHDSSVAREPGSCRWR
;
A
#
# COMPACT_ATOMS: atom_id res chain seq x y z
N MET A 1 -15.82 4.05 17.39
CA MET A 1 -14.61 3.72 16.62
C MET A 1 -13.82 2.70 17.42
N PRO A 2 -13.31 1.61 16.82
CA PRO A 2 -12.37 0.75 17.53
C PRO A 2 -11.19 1.60 18.02
N ALA A 3 -10.67 1.28 19.20
CA ALA A 3 -9.53 2.00 19.75
C ALA A 3 -8.30 1.75 18.85
N LEU A 4 -7.58 2.81 18.48
CA LEU A 4 -6.28 2.69 17.84
C LEU A 4 -5.29 2.17 18.87
N THR A 5 -4.89 0.91 18.76
CA THR A 5 -3.93 0.27 19.66
C THR A 5 -2.67 -0.15 18.92
N PRO A 6 -1.52 -0.23 19.60
CA PRO A 6 -0.31 -0.82 19.02
C PRO A 6 -0.55 -2.23 18.48
N ASP A 7 -1.38 -3.03 19.16
CA ASP A 7 -1.74 -4.37 18.72
C ASP A 7 -2.51 -4.36 17.40
N ALA A 8 -3.42 -3.40 17.18
CA ALA A 8 -4.14 -3.27 15.92
C ALA A 8 -3.19 -2.91 14.76
N ILE A 9 -2.21 -2.03 15.00
CA ILE A 9 -1.17 -1.72 14.00
C ILE A 9 -0.29 -2.94 13.73
N ARG A 10 0.07 -3.71 14.76
CA ARG A 10 0.84 -4.94 14.59
C ARG A 10 0.08 -5.97 13.76
N THR A 11 -1.20 -6.19 14.04
CA THR A 11 -2.03 -7.12 13.24
C THR A 11 -2.14 -6.69 11.79
N LEU A 12 -2.21 -5.38 11.51
CA LEU A 12 -2.13 -4.87 10.13
C LEU A 12 -0.81 -5.29 9.46
N THR A 13 0.32 -5.09 10.14
CA THR A 13 1.63 -5.47 9.59
C THR A 13 1.82 -6.98 9.44
N GLU A 14 1.26 -7.79 10.35
CA GLU A 14 1.22 -9.25 10.24
C GLU A 14 0.40 -9.68 9.02
N THR A 15 -0.77 -9.07 8.80
CA THR A 15 -1.62 -9.35 7.63
C THR A 15 -0.89 -9.06 6.31
N LEU A 16 -0.10 -7.97 6.24
CA LEU A 16 0.73 -7.66 5.07
C LEU A 16 1.87 -8.67 4.87
N SER A 17 2.44 -9.20 5.96
CA SER A 17 3.43 -10.28 5.91
C SER A 17 2.79 -11.56 5.36
N ASP A 18 1.62 -11.94 5.87
CA ASP A 18 0.89 -13.13 5.41
C ASP A 18 0.53 -13.03 3.93
N LEU A 19 0.10 -11.85 3.46
CA LEU A 19 -0.13 -11.61 2.04
C LEU A 19 1.15 -11.78 1.22
N THR A 20 2.28 -11.28 1.72
CA THR A 20 3.58 -11.42 1.04
C THR A 20 3.97 -12.89 0.93
N ASP A 21 3.74 -13.68 1.98
CA ASP A 21 4.01 -15.11 1.98
C ASP A 21 3.07 -15.86 1.02
N TYR A 22 1.78 -15.54 1.01
CA TYR A 22 0.83 -16.09 0.03
C TYR A 22 1.25 -15.81 -1.41
N LEU A 23 1.68 -14.57 -1.73
CA LEU A 23 2.13 -14.23 -3.09
C LEU A 23 3.39 -15.03 -3.51
N ARG A 24 4.25 -15.44 -2.57
CA ARG A 24 5.42 -16.29 -2.85
C ARG A 24 5.05 -17.73 -3.20
N GLU A 25 3.85 -18.17 -2.83
CA GLU A 25 3.32 -19.48 -3.21
C GLU A 25 2.87 -19.53 -4.67
N ASN A 26 2.93 -18.41 -5.41
CA ASN A 26 2.51 -18.25 -6.80
C ASN A 26 1.02 -18.61 -7.01
N PRO A 27 0.10 -17.90 -6.33
CA PRO A 27 -1.34 -18.12 -6.48
C PRO A 27 -1.81 -17.73 -7.88
N ASP A 28 -3.09 -18.02 -8.15
CA ASP A 28 -3.73 -17.56 -9.38
C ASP A 28 -3.65 -16.02 -9.50
N PRO A 29 -3.28 -15.46 -10.67
CA PRO A 29 -3.14 -14.02 -10.84
C PRO A 29 -4.40 -13.22 -10.50
N ALA A 30 -5.61 -13.76 -10.76
CA ALA A 30 -6.85 -13.07 -10.41
C ALA A 30 -7.05 -13.00 -8.89
N GLU A 31 -6.72 -14.07 -8.17
CA GLU A 31 -6.75 -14.08 -6.70
C GLU A 31 -5.71 -13.12 -6.11
N ALA A 32 -4.49 -13.12 -6.66
CA ALA A 32 -3.42 -12.21 -6.24
C ALA A 32 -3.81 -10.74 -6.44
N LEU A 33 -4.34 -10.40 -7.62
CA LEU A 33 -4.78 -9.05 -7.94
C LEU A 33 -5.89 -8.60 -6.99
N ALA A 34 -6.93 -9.41 -6.77
CA ALA A 34 -8.02 -9.07 -5.86
C ALA A 34 -7.56 -8.71 -4.43
N LEU A 35 -6.46 -9.30 -3.96
CA LEU A 35 -5.88 -9.00 -2.64
C LEU A 35 -4.97 -7.77 -2.63
N VAL A 36 -4.24 -7.52 -3.72
CA VAL A 36 -3.26 -6.41 -3.82
C VAL A 36 -3.91 -5.09 -4.24
N GLU A 37 -5.00 -5.14 -4.99
CA GLU A 37 -5.71 -3.96 -5.49
C GLU A 37 -6.06 -2.92 -4.43
N PRO A 38 -6.65 -3.29 -3.27
CA PRO A 38 -6.96 -2.30 -2.24
C PRO A 38 -5.71 -1.65 -1.64
N LEU A 39 -4.55 -2.31 -1.71
CA LEU A 39 -3.30 -1.77 -1.18
C LEU A 39 -2.70 -0.70 -2.09
N LEU A 40 -3.02 -0.73 -3.39
CA LEU A 40 -2.49 0.20 -4.40
C LEU A 40 -3.59 1.05 -5.03
N ASP A 41 -4.72 1.23 -4.34
CA ASP A 41 -5.75 2.18 -4.76
C ASP A 41 -5.17 3.61 -4.83
N GLU A 42 -5.54 4.35 -5.87
CA GLU A 42 -4.99 5.67 -6.19
C GLU A 42 -5.17 6.68 -5.04
N TYR A 43 -6.26 6.58 -4.29
CA TYR A 43 -6.63 7.58 -3.28
C TYR A 43 -6.67 7.04 -1.86
N THR A 44 -6.80 5.73 -1.70
CA THR A 44 -7.02 5.08 -0.42
C THR A 44 -6.01 3.98 -0.12
N GLY A 45 -5.11 3.67 -1.05
CA GLY A 45 -4.08 2.65 -0.89
C GLY A 45 -3.03 3.02 0.15
N LEU A 46 -2.18 2.02 0.46
CA LEU A 46 -1.06 2.15 1.41
C LEU A 46 -0.14 3.35 1.10
N PRO A 47 0.24 3.65 -0.17
CA PRO A 47 1.06 4.83 -0.48
C PRO A 47 0.49 6.13 0.08
N VAL A 48 -0.82 6.35 -0.10
CA VAL A 48 -1.51 7.57 0.34
C VAL A 48 -1.70 7.57 1.86
N GLN A 49 -2.22 6.47 2.42
CA GLN A 49 -2.52 6.38 3.85
C GLN A 49 -1.25 6.47 4.72
N LEU A 50 -0.16 5.84 4.29
CA LEU A 50 1.12 5.91 5.01
C LEU A 50 1.72 7.32 4.90
N ALA A 51 1.66 7.95 3.73
CA ALA A 51 2.08 9.34 3.57
C ALA A 51 1.34 10.29 4.52
N ASP A 52 0.02 10.16 4.62
CA ASP A 52 -0.79 10.98 5.51
C ASP A 52 -0.51 10.70 6.98
N THR A 53 -0.28 9.45 7.34
CA THR A 53 0.16 9.07 8.70
C THR A 53 1.50 9.72 9.05
N LEU A 54 2.47 9.71 8.14
CA LEU A 54 3.78 10.34 8.34
C LEU A 54 3.69 11.87 8.44
N ARG A 55 2.86 12.53 7.62
CA ARG A 55 2.57 13.96 7.73
C ARG A 55 1.91 14.31 9.07
N ALA A 56 0.97 13.49 9.51
CA ALA A 56 0.29 13.67 10.79
C ALA A 56 1.27 13.49 11.97
N LEU A 57 2.17 12.51 11.90
CA LEU A 57 3.22 12.33 12.89
C LEU A 57 4.19 13.51 12.91
N ALA A 58 4.66 13.97 11.75
CA ALA A 58 5.54 15.15 11.66
C ALA A 58 4.89 16.39 12.29
N ARG A 59 3.59 16.59 12.07
CA ARG A 59 2.82 17.67 12.69
C ARG A 59 2.68 17.47 14.21
N ALA A 60 2.34 16.26 14.66
CA ALA A 60 2.21 15.96 16.08
C ALA A 60 3.52 16.23 16.83
N VAL A 61 4.66 15.86 16.24
CA VAL A 61 6.01 16.15 16.76
C VAL A 61 6.27 17.65 16.78
N GLN A 62 5.97 18.38 15.70
CA GLN A 62 6.19 19.82 15.61
C GLN A 62 5.38 20.61 16.65
N ASP A 63 4.12 20.21 16.87
CA ASP A 63 3.16 20.92 17.70
C ASP A 63 3.22 20.49 19.19
N HIS A 64 4.00 19.46 19.54
CA HIS A 64 4.06 18.93 20.91
C HIS A 64 4.82 19.87 21.87
N PRO A 65 4.21 20.31 22.98
CA PRO A 65 4.82 21.30 23.88
C PRO A 65 6.08 20.78 24.59
N ASP A 66 6.14 19.48 24.89
CA ASP A 66 7.26 18.88 25.62
C ASP A 66 8.46 18.53 24.72
N LEU A 67 8.34 18.68 23.39
CA LEU A 67 9.46 18.41 22.49
C LEU A 67 10.34 19.65 22.30
N PRO A 68 11.67 19.53 22.45
CA PRO A 68 12.55 20.67 22.41
C PRO A 68 12.70 21.18 20.97
N ARG A 69 12.54 22.49 20.78
CA ARG A 69 12.72 23.17 19.48
C ARG A 69 14.21 23.30 19.15
N THR A 70 14.77 22.21 18.65
CA THR A 70 16.19 22.10 18.29
C THR A 70 16.32 21.77 16.81
N ALA A 71 17.47 22.13 16.22
CA ALA A 71 17.76 21.79 14.83
C ALA A 71 17.67 20.28 14.55
N GLN A 72 17.99 19.44 15.54
CA GLN A 72 17.85 17.99 15.42
C GLN A 72 16.38 17.55 15.25
N VAL A 73 15.46 18.14 16.02
CA VAL A 73 14.02 17.85 15.89
C VAL A 73 13.49 18.36 14.55
N ASP A 74 13.95 19.53 14.10
CA ASP A 74 13.58 20.09 12.79
C ASP A 74 14.05 19.19 11.63
N LEU A 75 15.24 18.57 11.75
CA LEU A 75 15.73 17.58 10.79
C LEU A 75 14.84 16.34 10.75
N LEU A 76 14.48 15.77 11.90
CA LEU A 76 13.59 14.59 11.96
C LEU A 76 12.20 14.87 11.36
N ILE A 77 11.64 16.06 11.63
CA ILE A 77 10.37 16.50 11.01
C ILE A 77 10.50 16.58 9.48
N THR A 78 11.65 17.07 8.99
CA THR A 78 11.93 17.15 7.57
C THR A 78 12.03 15.75 6.95
N GLU A 79 12.74 14.83 7.59
CA GLU A 79 12.84 13.43 7.15
C GLU A 79 11.46 12.76 7.04
N LEU A 80 10.59 12.93 8.04
CA LEU A 80 9.22 12.40 8.00
C LEU A 80 8.40 12.96 6.83
N ARG A 81 8.54 14.27 6.54
CA ARG A 81 7.84 14.93 5.43
C ARG A 81 8.36 14.47 4.07
N THR A 82 9.68 14.28 3.94
CA THR A 82 10.29 13.75 2.73
C THR A 82 9.80 12.32 2.48
N ALA A 83 9.87 11.45 3.49
CA ALA A 83 9.36 10.09 3.39
C ALA A 83 7.87 10.07 3.02
N ALA A 84 7.05 10.96 3.60
CA ALA A 84 5.65 11.08 3.22
C ALA A 84 5.44 11.48 1.76
N TRP A 85 6.28 12.37 1.23
CA TRP A 85 6.22 12.76 -0.19
C TRP A 85 6.59 11.58 -1.09
N GLU A 86 7.67 10.87 -0.77
CA GLU A 86 8.11 9.67 -1.49
C GLU A 86 7.05 8.56 -1.46
N GLN A 87 6.38 8.36 -0.32
CA GLN A 87 5.27 7.41 -0.22
C GLN A 87 4.07 7.83 -1.06
N ALA A 88 3.68 9.10 -1.05
CA ALA A 88 2.56 9.56 -1.86
C ALA A 88 2.84 9.44 -3.37
N ASP A 89 4.10 9.60 -3.80
CA ASP A 89 4.49 9.44 -5.21
C ASP A 89 4.23 8.01 -5.73
N GLN A 90 4.30 7.01 -4.85
CA GLN A 90 4.01 5.61 -5.19
C GLN A 90 2.53 5.31 -5.48
N HIS A 91 1.60 6.28 -5.34
CA HIS A 91 0.19 6.09 -5.75
C HIS A 91 0.03 5.69 -7.23
N THR A 92 1.00 6.08 -8.06
CA THR A 92 1.06 5.73 -9.49
C THR A 92 1.14 4.23 -9.76
N LEU A 93 1.48 3.41 -8.76
CA LEU A 93 1.47 1.95 -8.87
C LEU A 93 0.08 1.38 -9.18
N HIS A 94 -1.00 2.13 -8.94
CA HIS A 94 -2.35 1.76 -9.37
C HIS A 94 -2.42 1.43 -10.86
N TYR A 95 -1.76 2.23 -11.70
CA TYR A 95 -1.75 2.03 -13.16
C TYR A 95 -1.10 0.70 -13.56
N VAL A 96 -0.12 0.22 -12.79
CA VAL A 96 0.50 -1.09 -13.04
C VAL A 96 -0.51 -2.22 -12.80
N LEU A 97 -1.40 -2.07 -11.82
CA LEU A 97 -2.46 -3.06 -11.59
C LEU A 97 -3.51 -3.05 -12.70
N ASP A 98 -3.88 -1.87 -13.21
CA ASP A 98 -4.78 -1.76 -14.36
C ASP A 98 -4.20 -2.48 -15.59
N ASP A 99 -2.93 -2.22 -15.91
CA ASP A 99 -2.24 -2.90 -17.01
C ASP A 99 -2.20 -4.43 -16.82
N LEU A 100 -1.97 -4.91 -15.59
CA LEU A 100 -1.96 -6.34 -15.28
C LEU A 100 -3.34 -6.99 -15.42
N ARG A 101 -4.41 -6.32 -14.99
CA ARG A 101 -5.80 -6.77 -15.18
C ARG A 101 -6.13 -6.88 -16.68
N ASP A 102 -5.82 -5.85 -17.46
CA ASP A 102 -6.07 -5.83 -18.90
C ASP A 102 -5.37 -6.98 -19.62
N LEU A 103 -4.14 -7.31 -19.22
CA LEU A 103 -3.39 -8.45 -19.74
C LEU A 103 -4.02 -9.79 -19.36
N HIS A 104 -4.45 -9.93 -18.10
CA HIS A 104 -5.11 -11.13 -17.61
C HIS A 104 -6.43 -11.38 -18.36
N ASP A 105 -7.29 -10.38 -18.46
CA ASP A 105 -8.59 -10.48 -19.14
C ASP A 105 -8.43 -10.78 -20.64
N SER A 106 -7.42 -10.18 -21.28
CA SER A 106 -7.05 -10.47 -22.66
C SER A 106 -6.56 -11.90 -22.88
N SER A 107 -5.91 -12.50 -21.87
CA SER A 107 -5.44 -13.90 -21.91
C SER A 107 -6.61 -14.87 -21.74
N VAL A 108 -7.50 -14.61 -20.77
CA VAL A 108 -8.71 -15.43 -20.55
C VAL A 108 -9.63 -15.41 -21.77
N ALA A 109 -9.80 -14.24 -22.40
CA ALA A 109 -10.58 -14.13 -23.64
C ALA A 109 -9.96 -14.89 -24.84
N ARG A 110 -8.66 -15.19 -24.79
CA ARG A 110 -7.90 -15.91 -25.82
C ARG A 110 -7.86 -17.42 -25.64
N GLU A 111 -8.52 -17.99 -24.64
CA GLU A 111 -8.79 -19.44 -24.56
C GLU A 111 -10.18 -19.77 -25.15
N PRO A 112 -10.37 -19.82 -26.49
CA PRO A 112 -11.54 -20.47 -27.05
C PRO A 112 -11.37 -21.98 -26.86
N GLY A 113 -12.39 -22.59 -26.27
CA GLY A 113 -12.42 -23.99 -25.89
C GLY A 113 -11.85 -24.94 -26.93
N SER A 114 -11.23 -25.99 -26.41
CA SER A 114 -10.85 -27.23 -27.10
C SER A 114 -11.65 -27.45 -28.39
N CYS A 115 -11.00 -27.27 -29.53
CA CYS A 115 -11.49 -27.70 -30.83
C CYS A 115 -11.65 -29.23 -30.82
N ARG A 116 -12.82 -29.72 -30.36
CA ARG A 116 -13.24 -31.11 -30.51
C ARG A 116 -13.86 -31.25 -31.89
N TRP A 117 -13.03 -31.42 -32.90
CA TRP A 117 -13.50 -31.81 -34.24
C TRP A 117 -13.90 -33.29 -34.21
N ARG A 118 -15.17 -33.56 -34.53
CA ARG A 118 -15.73 -34.88 -34.83
C ARG A 118 -15.55 -35.18 -36.32
#